data_AF-A0A924MSA2-F1
#
_entry.id   AF-A0A924MSA2-F1
#
_cell.length_a   1.000
_cell.length_b   1.000
_cell.length_c   1.000
_cell.angle_alpha   90.00
_cell.angle_beta   90.00
_cell.angle_gamma   90.00
#
_symmetry.space_group_name_H-M   'P 1'
#
loop_
_entity.id
_entity.type
_entity.pdbx_description
1 polymer ?
#
loop_
_entity_poly.entity_id
_entity_poly.type
_entity_poly.pdbx_seq_one_letter_code
_entity_poly.pdbx_strand_id
1 'polypeptide(L)'
;MTPPAPYDIGTPRTPWGASERAAWLARQPVRRSYDAEVVQPLKARVPALAELFPSGALDYRRLGLPASPLSALRSRQWRADRPTVLVTGGVHGYETSGVQGALQWI
;
A
#
# COMPACT_ATOMS: atom_id res chain seq x y z
N MET A 1 35.76 7.38 -7.08
CA MET A 1 34.50 7.07 -6.34
C MET A 1 34.57 5.62 -5.90
N THR A 2 34.52 5.35 -4.60
CA THR A 2 34.48 3.98 -4.05
C THR A 2 33.06 3.41 -4.25
N PRO A 3 32.90 2.18 -4.73
CA PRO A 3 31.57 1.58 -4.84
C PRO A 3 30.95 1.43 -3.44
N PRO A 4 29.62 1.55 -3.32
CA PRO A 4 28.94 1.32 -2.05
C PRO A 4 29.19 -0.11 -1.55
N ALA A 5 29.30 -0.26 -0.24
CA ALA A 5 29.38 -1.58 0.38
C ALA A 5 28.15 -2.42 -0.03
N PRO A 6 28.31 -3.74 -0.24
CA PRO A 6 27.20 -4.60 -0.56
C PRO A 6 26.18 -4.61 0.57
N TYR A 7 24.92 -4.89 0.23
CA TYR A 7 23.87 -5.08 1.22
C TYR A 7 24.25 -6.22 2.18
N ASP A 8 23.87 -6.09 3.45
CA ASP A 8 24.39 -6.94 4.54
C ASP A 8 23.66 -8.29 4.68
N ILE A 9 22.68 -8.57 3.82
CA ILE A 9 22.01 -9.87 3.70
C ILE A 9 22.33 -10.51 2.34
N GLY A 10 22.77 -11.76 2.38
CA GLY A 10 23.03 -12.60 1.20
C GLY A 10 24.44 -12.45 0.63
N THR A 11 24.64 -12.99 -0.57
CA THR A 11 25.94 -12.98 -1.26
C THR A 11 25.78 -12.33 -2.64
N PRO A 12 26.66 -11.39 -3.04
CA PRO A 12 26.60 -10.77 -4.36
C PRO A 12 26.57 -11.81 -5.49
N ARG A 13 25.69 -11.59 -6.47
CA ARG A 13 25.42 -12.48 -7.62
C ARG A 13 24.76 -13.82 -7.26
N THR A 14 24.34 -14.02 -6.01
CA THR A 14 23.53 -15.17 -5.59
C THR A 14 22.12 -14.70 -5.26
N PRO A 15 21.07 -15.22 -5.93
CA PRO A 15 19.69 -14.91 -5.58
C PRO A 15 19.38 -15.30 -4.13
N TRP A 16 18.56 -14.50 -3.45
CA TRP A 16 18.15 -14.80 -2.08
C TRP A 16 17.31 -16.07 -2.00
N GLY A 17 17.63 -16.92 -1.02
CA GLY A 17 16.82 -18.05 -0.62
C GLY A 17 15.75 -17.67 0.41
N ALA A 18 15.14 -18.68 1.02
CA ALA A 18 14.13 -18.49 2.06
C ALA A 18 14.71 -17.83 3.32
N SER A 19 15.94 -18.23 3.71
CA SER A 19 16.66 -17.70 4.86
C SER A 19 16.91 -16.20 4.77
N GLU A 20 17.40 -15.71 3.63
CA GLU A 20 17.71 -14.30 3.40
C GLU A 20 16.43 -13.46 3.38
N ARG A 21 15.37 -13.93 2.72
CA ARG A 21 14.07 -13.25 2.73
C ARG A 21 13.46 -13.19 4.13
N ALA A 22 13.59 -14.26 4.93
CA ALA A 22 13.14 -14.28 6.31
C ALA A 22 13.94 -13.31 7.19
N ALA A 23 15.27 -13.31 7.05
CA ALA A 23 16.15 -12.37 7.76
C ALA A 23 15.83 -10.92 7.39
N TRP A 24 15.56 -10.63 6.12
CA TRP A 24 15.11 -9.31 5.68
C TRP A 24 13.76 -8.96 6.29
N LEU A 25 12.76 -9.85 6.23
CA LEU A 25 11.42 -9.60 6.74
C LEU A 25 11.43 -9.34 8.26
N ALA A 26 12.24 -10.07 9.02
CA ALA A 26 12.39 -9.89 10.46
C ALA A 26 12.92 -8.50 10.86
N ARG A 27 13.54 -7.77 9.94
CA ARG A 27 14.04 -6.41 10.15
C ARG A 27 13.04 -5.32 9.78
N GLN A 28 11.80 -5.67 9.44
CA GLN A 28 10.77 -4.71 9.00
C GLN A 28 9.79 -4.40 10.14
N PRO A 29 10.06 -3.41 11.02
CA PRO A 29 9.12 -3.00 12.06
C PRO A 29 7.98 -2.17 11.46
N VAL A 30 6.82 -2.22 12.09
CA VAL A 30 5.74 -1.26 11.83
C VAL A 30 6.19 0.12 12.31
N ARG A 31 6.18 1.10 11.40
CA ARG A 31 6.59 2.48 11.70
C ARG A 31 5.43 3.46 11.85
N ARG A 32 4.24 3.07 11.38
CA ARG A 32 3.04 3.91 11.27
C ARG A 32 1.79 3.05 11.12
N SER A 33 0.62 3.67 11.29
CA SER A 33 -0.66 2.99 11.23
C SER A 33 -1.35 3.21 9.89
N TYR A 34 -1.55 2.14 9.11
CA TYR A 34 -2.38 2.16 7.90
C TYR A 34 -3.83 2.54 8.21
N ASP A 35 -4.36 2.10 9.36
CA ASP A 35 -5.72 2.46 9.76
C ASP A 35 -5.85 3.97 9.96
N ALA A 36 -4.94 4.56 10.74
CA ALA A 36 -4.99 5.98 11.09
C ALA A 36 -4.64 6.89 9.91
N GLU A 37 -3.67 6.53 9.08
CA GLU A 37 -3.20 7.39 7.98
C GLU A 37 -3.94 7.17 6.66
N VAL A 38 -4.71 6.09 6.51
CA VAL A 38 -5.38 5.76 5.24
C VAL A 38 -6.84 5.37 5.42
N VAL A 39 -7.14 4.33 6.22
CA VAL A 39 -8.51 3.78 6.30
C VAL A 39 -9.49 4.80 6.89
N GLN A 40 -9.15 5.42 8.03
CA GLN A 40 -10.01 6.43 8.66
C GLN A 40 -10.14 7.69 7.78
N PRO A 41 -9.03 8.28 7.25
CA PRO A 41 -9.11 9.40 6.31
C PRO A 41 -9.94 9.14 5.08
N LEU A 42 -9.84 7.94 4.48
CA LEU A 42 -10.61 7.54 3.32
C LEU A 42 -12.11 7.52 3.64
N LYS A 43 -12.51 6.82 4.72
CA LYS A 43 -13.92 6.75 5.14
C LYS A 43 -14.52 8.12 5.42
N ALA A 44 -13.74 9.04 6.00
CA ALA A 44 -14.18 10.39 6.32
C ALA A 44 -14.33 11.31 5.09
N ARG A 45 -13.67 11.00 3.97
CA ARG A 45 -13.63 11.86 2.78
C ARG A 45 -14.58 11.44 1.66
N VAL A 46 -15.15 10.23 1.71
CA VAL A 46 -16.01 9.70 0.64
C VAL A 46 -17.16 10.68 0.34
N PRO A 47 -17.19 11.32 -0.86
CA PRO A 47 -18.25 12.26 -1.20
C PRO A 47 -19.54 11.52 -1.59
N ALA A 48 -20.69 12.19 -1.49
CA ALA A 48 -22.00 11.60 -1.80
C ALA A 48 -22.16 11.11 -3.26
N LEU A 49 -21.34 11.64 -4.17
CA LEU A 49 -21.29 11.26 -5.59
C LEU A 49 -20.43 10.04 -5.87
N ALA A 50 -19.74 9.52 -4.86
CA ALA A 50 -18.91 8.34 -4.97
C ALA A 50 -19.42 7.23 -4.04
N GLU A 51 -19.03 6.00 -4.35
CA GLU A 51 -19.25 4.85 -3.48
C GLU A 51 -17.93 4.16 -3.19
N LEU A 52 -17.73 3.84 -1.91
CA LEU A 52 -16.61 3.07 -1.42
C LEU A 52 -16.99 1.58 -1.46
N PHE A 53 -16.16 0.75 -2.09
CA PHE A 53 -16.37 -0.68 -2.15
C PHE A 53 -15.10 -1.46 -1.80
N PRO A 54 -15.23 -2.62 -1.15
CA PRO A 54 -14.08 -3.48 -0.84
C PRO A 54 -13.53 -4.07 -2.14
N SER A 55 -12.21 -3.98 -2.33
CA SER A 55 -11.51 -4.61 -3.45
C SER A 55 -10.67 -5.83 -3.02
N GLY A 56 -10.46 -6.02 -1.72
CA GLY A 56 -9.77 -7.18 -1.17
C GLY A 56 -9.27 -6.94 0.26
N ALA A 57 -8.41 -7.83 0.74
CA ALA A 57 -7.69 -7.65 2.01
C ALA A 57 -6.36 -8.39 1.97
N LEU A 58 -5.35 -7.83 2.65
CA LEU A 58 -4.06 -8.49 2.87
C LEU A 58 -4.04 -9.09 4.28
N ASP A 59 -3.76 -10.39 4.36
CA ASP A 59 -3.68 -11.13 5.60
C ASP A 59 -2.23 -11.47 5.98
N TYR A 60 -1.67 -10.61 6.83
CA TYR A 60 -0.37 -10.83 7.45
C TYR A 60 -0.49 -11.15 8.94
N ARG A 61 -1.62 -11.69 9.41
CA ARG A 61 -1.84 -12.02 10.82
C ARG A 61 -0.80 -13.00 11.37
N ARG A 62 -0.28 -13.89 10.53
CA ARG A 62 0.84 -14.79 10.89
C ARG A 62 2.13 -14.06 11.32
N LEU A 63 2.26 -12.79 10.94
CA LEU A 63 3.37 -11.91 11.32
C LEU A 63 3.02 -11.01 12.52
N GLY A 64 1.88 -11.24 13.18
CA GLY A 64 1.40 -10.40 14.28
C GLY A 64 0.79 -9.06 13.84
N LEU A 65 0.49 -8.89 12.55
CA LEU A 65 -0.08 -7.66 11.99
C LEU A 65 -1.61 -7.75 11.87
N PRO A 66 -2.34 -6.64 11.98
CA PRO A 66 -3.76 -6.64 11.68
C PRO A 66 -4.00 -6.91 10.19
N ALA A 67 -5.16 -7.48 9.85
CA ALA A 67 -5.60 -7.58 8.46
C ALA A 67 -5.75 -6.17 7.88
N SER A 68 -5.22 -5.96 6.67
CA SER A 68 -5.22 -4.65 6.00
C SER A 68 -6.26 -4.66 4.87
N PRO A 69 -7.41 -3.98 5.03
CA PRO A 69 -8.43 -3.94 3.97
C PRO A 69 -7.93 -3.12 2.77
N LEU A 70 -8.29 -3.58 1.57
CA LEU A 70 -8.11 -2.85 0.32
C LEU A 70 -9.48 -2.34 -0.13
N SER A 71 -9.54 -1.04 -0.41
CA SER A 71 -10.77 -0.36 -0.81
C SER A 71 -10.56 0.40 -2.10
N ALA A 72 -11.62 0.49 -2.89
CA ALA A 72 -11.66 1.33 -4.07
C ALA A 72 -12.86 2.27 -4.00
N LEU A 73 -12.71 3.43 -4.63
CA LEU A 73 -13.76 4.43 -4.75
C LEU A 73 -14.11 4.58 -6.24
N ARG A 74 -15.41 4.63 -6.56
CA ARG A 74 -15.88 4.94 -7.92
C ARG A 74 -17.05 5.89 -7.90
N SER A 75 -17.30 6.57 -9.02
CA SER A 75 -18.50 7.39 -9.19
C SER A 75 -19.76 6.54 -9.02
N ARG A 76 -20.69 7.02 -8.19
CA ARG A 76 -21.94 6.32 -7.86
C ARG A 76 -22.89 6.22 -9.06
N GLN A 77 -22.89 7.25 -9.91
CA GLN A 77 -23.59 7.25 -11.20
C GLN A 77 -22.59 6.97 -12.33
N TRP A 78 -22.19 5.71 -12.46
CA TRP A 78 -21.26 5.31 -13.52
C TRP A 78 -21.87 5.54 -14.90
N ARG A 79 -21.11 6.18 -15.79
CA ARG A 79 -21.53 6.50 -17.16
C ARG A 79 -20.62 5.80 -18.15
N ALA A 80 -21.13 4.72 -18.74
CA ALA A 80 -20.38 3.91 -19.72
C ALA A 80 -20.05 4.66 -21.02
N ASP A 81 -20.73 5.77 -21.29
CA ASP A 81 -20.52 6.63 -22.45
C ASP A 81 -19.45 7.71 -22.23
N ARG A 82 -18.79 7.73 -21.06
CA ARG A 82 -17.71 8.66 -20.73
C ARG A 82 -16.36 7.93 -20.64
N PRO A 83 -15.25 8.61 -20.96
CA PRO A 83 -13.92 8.07 -20.70
C PRO A 83 -13.74 7.71 -19.23
N THR A 84 -13.05 6.60 -18.97
CA THR A 84 -12.73 6.13 -17.63
C THR A 84 -11.32 6.56 -17.24
N VAL A 85 -11.15 7.07 -16.02
CA VAL A 85 -9.86 7.40 -15.43
C VAL A 85 -9.64 6.55 -14.18
N LEU A 86 -8.44 6.01 -14.02
CA LEU A 86 -8.02 5.27 -12.84
C LEU A 86 -6.89 6.04 -12.15
N VAL A 87 -7.06 6.28 -10.84
CA VAL A 87 -6.02 6.84 -9.97
C VAL A 87 -5.66 5.79 -8.93
N THR A 88 -4.38 5.50 -8.77
CA THR A 88 -3.87 4.55 -7.78
C THR A 88 -2.84 5.23 -6.90
N GLY A 89 -2.97 5.08 -5.57
CA GLY A 89 -1.97 5.51 -4.59
C GLY A 89 -1.50 4.33 -3.75
N GLY A 90 -0.24 4.33 -3.33
CA GLY A 90 0.29 3.33 -2.40
C GLY A 90 0.70 1.99 -3.03
N VAL A 91 1.01 1.96 -4.33
CA VAL A 91 1.62 0.78 -4.98
C VAL A 91 2.90 0.39 -4.25
N HIS A 92 3.75 1.38 -3.94
CA HIS A 92 4.83 1.23 -2.99
C HIS A 92 4.48 1.94 -1.68
N GLY A 93 4.32 1.18 -0.60
CA GLY A 93 3.85 1.72 0.67
C GLY A 93 4.71 2.86 1.20
N TYR A 94 6.04 2.83 1.04
CA TYR A 94 6.94 3.85 1.57
C TYR A 94 6.82 5.23 0.86
N GLU A 95 6.16 5.31 -0.29
CA GLU A 95 5.93 6.54 -1.06
C GLU A 95 4.68 7.27 -0.56
N THR A 96 4.78 7.87 0.62
CA THR A 96 3.65 8.46 1.36
C THR A 96 2.83 9.45 0.53
N SER A 97 3.48 10.27 -0.31
CA SER A 97 2.81 11.31 -1.10
C SER A 97 1.80 10.73 -2.10
N GLY A 98 2.03 9.55 -2.66
CA GLY A 98 1.08 8.92 -3.59
C GLY A 98 -0.24 8.54 -2.90
N VAL A 99 -0.16 8.02 -1.66
CA VAL A 99 -1.35 7.70 -0.86
C VAL A 99 -2.07 8.98 -0.44
N GLN A 100 -1.33 9.94 0.14
CA GLN A 100 -1.92 11.15 0.69
C GLN A 100 -2.47 12.07 -0.41
N GLY A 101 -1.82 12.14 -1.57
CA GLY A 101 -2.33 12.86 -2.73
C GLY A 101 -3.62 12.25 -3.28
N ALA A 102 -3.71 10.92 -3.36
CA ALA A 102 -4.96 10.25 -3.74
C ALA A 102 -6.08 10.51 -2.73
N LEU A 103 -5.78 10.56 -1.43
CA LEU A 103 -6.76 10.91 -0.39
C LEU A 103 -7.19 12.38 -0.46
N GLN A 104 -6.29 13.31 -0.81
CA GLN A 104 -6.61 14.73 -0.97
C GLN A 104 -7.40 15.03 -2.25
N TRP A 105 -7.28 14.16 -3.25
CA TRP A 105 -8.04 14.26 -4.50
C TRP A 105 -9.53 13.87 -4.34
N ILE A 106 -9.82 12.96 -3.41
CA ILE A 106 -11.19 12.51 -3.06
C ILE A 106 -11.97 13.65 -2.41
#